data_AF-A0A396AFS6-F1
#
_entry.id   AF-A0A396AFS6-F1
#
_cell.length_a   1.000
_cell.length_b   1.000
_cell.length_c   1.000
_cell.angle_alpha   90.00
_cell.angle_beta   90.00
_cell.angle_gamma   90.00
#
_symmetry.space_group_name_H-M   'P 1'
#
loop_
_entity.id
_entity.type
_entity.pdbx_description
1 polymer ?
#
loop_
_entity_poly.entity_id
_entity_poly.type
_entity_poly.pdbx_seq_one_letter_code
_entity_poly.pdbx_strand_id
1 'polypeptide(L)'
;MLNNLFIGIFDTAGAAVISVPDFLLCIVVSLLIGAFITWVYTYKSRYTTSFAVTLAMLPAIVCIVIMMVNGNVGAGVAVAGAFSLVRFRSVPGTAKEIGTIFLAMAAGLIAGMGYLGFAVLFSLIMGAVMFVLNVTGFGVKKAEVREKTLRITIPEDLNYGVAFDDLFEKYLLSCEVVAVKTSNMGSLYKLTYHVTLKDNAEEKTFLDELRCRNGNLEISMMRQEANVNEL
;
A
#
# COMPACT_ATOMS: atom_id res chain seq x y z
N MET A 1 28.84 -25.45 -14.01
CA MET A 1 27.41 -25.76 -14.22
C MET A 1 26.48 -24.61 -13.83
N LEU A 2 26.76 -23.84 -12.77
CA LEU A 2 26.01 -22.61 -12.44
C LEU A 2 26.10 -21.50 -13.51
N ASN A 3 27.19 -21.42 -14.27
CA ASN A 3 27.35 -20.38 -15.30
C ASN A 3 26.28 -20.46 -16.42
N ASN A 4 25.74 -21.64 -16.74
CA ASN A 4 24.70 -21.76 -17.78
C ASN A 4 23.32 -21.26 -17.33
N LEU A 5 23.09 -21.09 -16.03
CA LEU A 5 21.86 -20.48 -15.49
C LEU A 5 21.86 -18.95 -15.57
N PHE A 6 23.05 -18.34 -15.72
CA PHE A 6 23.23 -16.88 -15.76
C PHE A 6 23.52 -16.34 -17.16
N ILE A 7 23.69 -17.22 -18.16
CA ILE A 7 23.78 -16.80 -19.57
C ILE A 7 22.38 -16.39 -20.02
N GLY A 8 22.27 -15.19 -20.58
CA GLY A 8 21.01 -14.70 -21.14
C GLY A 8 20.58 -15.61 -22.29
N ILE A 9 19.29 -16.00 -22.30
CA ILE A 9 18.73 -16.85 -23.37
C ILE A 9 18.90 -16.19 -24.75
N PHE A 10 18.95 -14.85 -24.80
CA PHE A 10 19.14 -14.06 -26.01
C PHE A 10 20.59 -13.65 -26.31
N ASP A 11 21.56 -14.06 -25.49
CA ASP A 11 22.98 -13.68 -25.63
C ASP A 11 23.70 -14.50 -26.73
N THR A 12 23.03 -15.50 -27.30
CA THR A 12 23.54 -16.25 -28.45
C THR A 12 23.24 -15.46 -29.72
N ALA A 13 24.23 -14.71 -30.20
CA ALA A 13 24.20 -13.98 -31.46
C ALA A 13 23.68 -14.86 -32.63
N GLY A 14 22.39 -14.77 -32.97
CA GLY A 14 21.85 -15.45 -34.15
C GLY A 14 20.38 -15.86 -34.16
N ALA A 15 19.63 -15.84 -33.05
CA ALA A 15 18.21 -16.19 -33.08
C ALA A 15 17.36 -14.95 -33.44
N ALA A 16 17.21 -14.66 -34.73
CA ALA A 16 16.37 -13.58 -35.26
C ALA A 16 14.85 -13.78 -34.99
N VAL A 17 14.46 -14.91 -34.38
CA VAL A 17 13.08 -15.25 -34.06
C VAL A 17 13.06 -15.87 -32.66
N ILE A 18 12.29 -15.27 -31.76
CA ILE A 18 12.05 -15.80 -30.42
C ILE A 18 11.31 -17.13 -30.57
N SER A 19 11.93 -18.22 -30.12
CA SER A 19 11.31 -19.54 -30.18
C SER A 19 10.12 -19.58 -29.23
N VAL A 20 8.97 -20.13 -29.70
CA VAL A 20 7.74 -20.27 -28.91
C VAL A 20 7.97 -20.97 -27.55
N PRO A 21 8.84 -21.99 -27.42
CA PRO A 21 9.18 -22.58 -26.13
C PRO A 21 9.85 -21.62 -25.16
N ASP A 22 10.80 -20.80 -25.63
CA ASP A 22 11.52 -19.83 -24.79
C ASP A 22 10.60 -18.71 -24.32
N PHE A 23 9.68 -18.29 -25.20
CA PHE A 23 8.62 -17.34 -24.85
C PHE A 23 7.71 -17.86 -23.74
N LEU A 24 7.20 -19.09 -23.89
CA LEU A 24 6.36 -19.72 -22.86
C LEU A 24 7.11 -19.89 -21.54
N LEU A 25 8.39 -20.26 -21.60
CA LEU A 25 9.23 -20.42 -20.42
C LEU A 25 9.41 -19.07 -19.69
N CYS A 26 9.73 -17.98 -20.39
CA CYS A 26 9.84 -16.65 -19.81
C CYS A 26 8.53 -16.17 -19.15
N ILE A 27 7.38 -16.44 -19.77
CA ILE A 27 6.07 -16.10 -19.20
C ILE A 27 5.80 -16.89 -17.92
N VAL A 28 6.00 -18.22 -17.96
CA VAL A 28 5.74 -19.08 -16.80
C VAL A 28 6.64 -18.69 -15.62
N VAL A 29 7.92 -18.46 -15.87
CA VAL A 29 8.86 -18.00 -14.84
C VAL A 29 8.46 -16.63 -14.29
N SER A 30 8.09 -15.68 -15.15
CA SER A 30 7.64 -14.36 -14.70
C SER A 30 6.36 -14.43 -13.86
N LEU A 31 5.44 -15.33 -14.20
CA LEU A 31 4.20 -15.54 -13.46
C LEU A 31 4.45 -16.21 -12.11
N LEU A 32 5.38 -17.18 -12.04
CA LEU A 32 5.83 -17.76 -10.77
C LEU A 32 6.50 -16.73 -9.87
N ILE A 33 7.33 -15.85 -10.43
CA ILE A 33 7.96 -14.73 -9.73
C ILE A 33 6.88 -13.76 -9.21
N GLY A 34 5.90 -13.41 -10.04
CA GLY A 34 4.77 -12.57 -9.64
C GLY A 34 3.95 -13.19 -8.51
N ALA A 35 3.65 -14.49 -8.58
CA ALA A 35 2.97 -15.22 -7.52
C ALA A 35 3.78 -15.22 -6.21
N PHE A 36 5.10 -15.40 -6.29
CA PHE A 36 5.99 -15.34 -5.12
C PHE A 36 5.99 -13.94 -4.46
N ILE A 37 6.12 -12.87 -5.25
CA ILE A 37 6.11 -11.49 -4.75
C ILE A 37 4.74 -11.18 -4.11
N THR A 38 3.64 -11.57 -4.76
CA THR A 38 2.31 -11.41 -4.21
C THR A 38 2.13 -12.19 -2.89
N TRP A 39 2.64 -13.41 -2.80
CA TRP A 39 2.57 -14.19 -1.57
C TRP A 39 3.34 -13.51 -0.42
N VAL A 40 4.54 -13.01 -0.70
CA VAL A 40 5.35 -12.23 0.28
C VAL A 40 4.63 -10.95 0.70
N TYR A 41 3.93 -10.27 -0.22
CA TYR A 41 3.14 -9.08 0.09
C TYR A 41 1.91 -9.37 0.96
N THR A 42 1.18 -10.43 0.61
CA THR A 42 -0.02 -10.89 1.34
C THR A 42 0.32 -11.35 2.75
N TYR A 43 1.56 -11.76 3.02
CA TYR A 43 1.98 -12.17 4.36
C TYR A 43 1.93 -11.00 5.35
N LYS A 44 0.98 -11.07 6.30
CA LYS A 44 0.81 -10.14 7.45
C LYS A 44 0.44 -8.68 7.08
N SER A 45 0.28 -8.35 5.80
CA SER A 45 -0.17 -7.02 5.36
C SER A 45 -1.69 -7.01 5.14
N ARG A 46 -2.33 -5.85 5.39
CA ARG A 46 -3.67 -5.60 4.83
C ARG A 46 -3.49 -5.38 3.32
N TYR A 47 -4.32 -6.02 2.51
CA TYR A 47 -4.28 -5.89 1.05
C TYR A 47 -5.69 -5.92 0.47
N THR A 48 -5.86 -5.32 -0.70
CA THR A 48 -7.08 -5.48 -1.50
C THR A 48 -6.92 -6.67 -2.43
N THR A 49 -7.98 -7.46 -2.62
CA THR A 49 -7.97 -8.63 -3.51
C THR A 49 -7.60 -8.24 -4.94
N SER A 50 -8.13 -7.11 -5.42
CA SER A 50 -7.82 -6.56 -6.73
C SER A 50 -6.33 -6.25 -6.91
N PHE A 51 -5.66 -5.70 -5.88
CA PHE A 51 -4.22 -5.41 -5.94
C PHE A 51 -3.36 -6.67 -5.98
N ALA A 52 -3.72 -7.70 -5.23
CA ALA A 52 -2.96 -8.96 -5.24
C ALA A 52 -2.99 -9.65 -6.62
N VAL A 53 -4.15 -9.62 -7.28
CA VAL A 53 -4.31 -10.17 -8.64
C VAL A 53 -3.50 -9.38 -9.65
N THR A 54 -3.55 -8.04 -9.60
CA THR A 54 -2.79 -7.21 -10.54
C THR A 54 -1.29 -7.34 -10.33
N LEU A 55 -0.82 -7.39 -9.06
CA LEU A 55 0.58 -7.57 -8.73
C LEU A 55 1.14 -8.91 -9.24
N ALA A 56 0.34 -9.98 -9.22
CA ALA A 56 0.77 -11.30 -9.71
C ALA A 56 0.91 -11.33 -11.25
N MET A 57 0.06 -10.61 -11.97
CA MET A 57 0.08 -10.57 -13.45
C MET A 57 1.12 -9.58 -14.00
N LEU A 58 1.46 -8.56 -13.23
CA LEU A 58 2.26 -7.43 -13.68
C LEU A 58 3.67 -7.80 -14.21
N PRO A 59 4.46 -8.70 -13.57
CA PRO A 59 5.74 -9.15 -14.11
C PRO A 59 5.62 -9.82 -15.48
N ALA A 60 4.57 -10.61 -15.72
CA ALA A 60 4.34 -11.27 -17.00
C ALA A 60 4.02 -10.26 -18.11
N ILE A 61 3.20 -9.25 -17.80
CA ILE A 61 2.90 -8.15 -18.73
C ILE A 61 4.19 -7.40 -19.11
N VAL A 62 5.01 -7.03 -18.12
CA VAL A 62 6.28 -6.33 -18.36
C VAL A 62 7.25 -7.20 -19.16
N CYS A 63 7.34 -8.50 -18.84
CA CYS A 63 8.19 -9.44 -19.57
C CYS A 63 7.84 -9.46 -21.07
N ILE A 64 6.55 -9.57 -21.42
CA ILE A 64 6.11 -9.59 -22.83
C ILE A 64 6.44 -8.27 -23.52
N VAL A 65 6.17 -7.15 -22.87
CA VAL A 65 6.44 -5.82 -23.43
C VAL A 65 7.93 -5.63 -23.73
N ILE A 66 8.81 -5.98 -22.80
CA ILE A 66 10.26 -5.86 -22.98
C ILE A 66 10.77 -6.81 -24.06
N MET A 67 10.24 -8.03 -24.10
CA MET A 67 10.63 -9.00 -25.11
C MET A 67 10.21 -8.56 -26.53
N MET A 68 9.07 -7.88 -26.69
CA MET A 68 8.64 -7.30 -27.98
C MET A 68 9.49 -6.11 -28.43
N VAL A 69 10.07 -5.38 -27.48
CA VAL A 69 10.95 -4.23 -27.74
C VAL A 69 12.39 -4.68 -28.01
N ASN A 70 12.76 -5.87 -27.57
CA ASN A 70 14.12 -6.40 -27.71
C ASN A 70 14.50 -6.47 -29.20
N GLY A 71 15.53 -5.71 -29.59
CA GLY A 71 15.98 -5.57 -30.97
C GLY A 71 15.46 -4.35 -31.73
N ASN A 72 14.51 -3.57 -31.17
CA ASN A 72 14.02 -2.33 -31.79
C ASN A 72 13.89 -1.19 -30.77
N VAL A 73 14.92 -0.33 -30.73
CA VAL A 73 14.97 0.85 -29.86
C VAL A 73 13.76 1.78 -30.07
N GLY A 74 13.26 1.90 -31.31
CA GLY A 74 12.08 2.69 -31.64
C GLY A 74 10.79 2.16 -31.01
N ALA A 75 10.63 0.83 -30.95
CA ALA A 75 9.50 0.20 -30.26
C ALA A 75 9.55 0.48 -28.74
N GLY A 76 10.74 0.49 -28.15
CA GLY A 76 10.92 0.80 -26.72
C GLY A 76 10.52 2.22 -26.36
N VAL A 77 10.93 3.19 -27.19
CA VAL A 77 10.52 4.59 -27.03
C VAL A 77 9.01 4.75 -27.22
N ALA A 78 8.41 4.04 -28.19
CA ALA A 78 6.96 4.07 -28.41
C ALA A 78 6.18 3.50 -27.21
N VAL A 79 6.64 2.41 -26.61
CA VAL A 79 6.06 1.82 -25.40
C VAL A 79 6.17 2.79 -24.21
N ALA A 80 7.34 3.38 -23.99
CA ALA A 80 7.52 4.38 -22.92
C ALA A 80 6.62 5.61 -23.12
N GLY A 81 6.46 6.06 -24.36
CA GLY A 81 5.52 7.12 -24.74
C GLY A 81 4.05 6.73 -24.55
N ALA A 82 3.67 5.49 -24.84
CA ALA A 82 2.31 5.01 -24.62
C ALA A 82 1.99 4.93 -23.11
N PHE A 83 2.91 4.43 -22.28
CA PHE A 83 2.73 4.39 -20.83
C PHE A 83 2.65 5.78 -20.19
N SER A 84 3.38 6.78 -20.70
CA SER A 84 3.30 8.16 -20.19
C SER A 84 1.97 8.85 -20.49
N LEU A 85 1.21 8.35 -21.48
CA LEU A 85 -0.14 8.81 -21.79
C LEU A 85 -1.21 8.16 -20.91
N VAL A 86 -0.91 7.02 -20.26
CA VAL A 86 -1.86 6.35 -19.36
C VAL A 86 -1.97 7.16 -18.06
N ARG A 87 -3.09 7.87 -17.91
CA ARG A 87 -3.40 8.59 -16.68
C ARG A 87 -4.25 7.72 -15.76
N PHE A 88 -3.65 7.24 -14.66
CA PHE A 88 -4.43 6.66 -13.58
C PHE A 88 -5.16 7.78 -12.83
N ARG A 89 -6.50 7.79 -12.90
CA ARG A 89 -7.37 8.69 -12.11
C ARG A 89 -7.64 8.16 -10.69
N SER A 90 -7.06 7.03 -10.32
CA SER A 90 -7.16 6.45 -8.97
C SER A 90 -6.15 7.10 -8.04
N VAL A 91 -6.52 7.23 -6.76
CA VAL A 91 -5.61 7.63 -5.68
C VAL A 91 -4.37 6.75 -5.75
N PRO A 92 -3.15 7.32 -5.73
CA PRO A 92 -1.92 6.53 -5.67
C PRO A 92 -2.01 5.57 -4.48
N GLY A 93 -1.71 4.30 -4.71
CA GLY A 93 -1.63 3.32 -3.63
C GLY A 93 -0.64 3.77 -2.56
N THR A 94 -0.67 3.12 -1.40
CA THR A 94 0.29 3.41 -0.32
C THR A 94 1.74 3.31 -0.81
N ALA A 95 2.66 4.04 -0.18
CA ALA A 95 4.09 4.01 -0.58
C ALA A 95 4.66 2.58 -0.64
N LYS A 96 4.18 1.70 0.24
CA LYS A 96 4.48 0.27 0.23
C LYS A 96 3.98 -0.41 -1.04
N GLU A 97 2.72 -0.20 -1.44
CA GLU A 97 2.15 -0.76 -2.67
C GLU A 97 2.93 -0.30 -3.90
N ILE A 98 3.29 0.98 -3.97
CA ILE A 98 4.10 1.53 -5.05
C ILE A 98 5.47 0.83 -5.11
N GLY A 99 6.16 0.70 -3.97
CA GLY A 99 7.45 -0.01 -3.91
C GLY A 99 7.36 -1.45 -4.39
N THR A 100 6.27 -2.16 -4.04
CA THR A 100 6.05 -3.54 -4.49
C THR A 100 5.77 -3.66 -5.99
N ILE A 101 5.04 -2.69 -6.56
CA ILE A 101 4.85 -2.61 -8.01
C ILE A 101 6.20 -2.45 -8.72
N PHE A 102 7.07 -1.56 -8.24
CA PHE A 102 8.41 -1.37 -8.82
C PHE A 102 9.27 -2.62 -8.75
N LEU A 103 9.24 -3.34 -7.63
CA LEU A 103 9.94 -4.61 -7.46
C LEU A 103 9.45 -5.65 -8.48
N ALA A 104 8.13 -5.78 -8.63
CA ALA A 104 7.51 -6.69 -9.60
C ALA A 104 7.86 -6.31 -11.06
N MET A 105 7.83 -5.02 -11.40
CA MET A 105 8.23 -4.53 -12.72
C MET A 105 9.71 -4.81 -13.00
N ALA A 106 10.60 -4.56 -12.04
CA ALA A 106 12.03 -4.83 -12.19
C ALA A 106 12.31 -6.30 -12.45
N ALA A 107 11.64 -7.21 -11.74
CA ALA A 107 11.77 -8.65 -11.96
C ALA A 107 11.28 -9.07 -13.36
N GLY A 108 10.14 -8.53 -13.81
CA GLY A 108 9.62 -8.75 -15.17
C GLY A 108 10.54 -8.20 -16.27
N LEU A 109 11.23 -7.09 -16.01
CA LEU A 109 12.18 -6.48 -16.95
C LEU A 109 13.41 -7.38 -17.15
N ILE A 110 13.97 -7.91 -16.06
CA ILE A 110 15.12 -8.83 -16.11
C ILE A 110 14.73 -10.13 -16.84
N ALA A 111 13.53 -10.66 -16.57
CA ALA A 111 13.01 -11.85 -17.26
C ALA A 111 12.77 -11.59 -18.77
N GLY A 112 12.23 -10.42 -19.13
CA GLY A 112 12.00 -10.01 -20.52
C GLY A 112 13.28 -9.79 -21.32
N MET A 113 14.39 -9.46 -20.66
CA MET A 113 15.73 -9.40 -21.27
C MET A 113 16.37 -10.79 -21.46
N GLY A 114 15.70 -11.87 -21.05
CA GLY A 114 16.19 -13.25 -21.20
C GLY A 114 17.11 -13.73 -20.10
N TYR A 115 17.32 -12.95 -19.03
CA TYR A 115 18.17 -13.29 -17.90
C TYR A 115 17.36 -13.96 -16.77
N LEU A 116 16.82 -15.15 -17.03
CA LEU A 116 15.91 -15.82 -16.09
C LEU A 116 16.55 -16.15 -14.73
N GLY A 117 17.81 -16.60 -14.71
CA GLY A 117 18.51 -16.88 -13.45
C GLY A 117 18.67 -15.64 -12.57
N PHE A 118 18.96 -14.49 -13.18
CA PHE A 118 19.04 -13.21 -12.46
C PHE A 118 17.66 -12.73 -12.00
N ALA A 119 16.60 -12.95 -12.79
CA ALA A 119 15.25 -12.58 -12.40
C ALA A 119 14.79 -13.33 -11.13
N VAL A 120 15.04 -14.64 -11.07
CA VAL A 120 14.74 -15.47 -9.89
C VAL A 120 15.57 -15.04 -8.69
N LEU A 121 16.89 -14.85 -8.86
CA LEU A 121 17.78 -14.43 -7.77
C LEU A 121 17.38 -13.06 -7.22
N PHE A 122 17.12 -12.08 -8.10
CA PHE A 122 16.67 -10.75 -7.72
C PHE A 122 15.34 -10.80 -6.95
N SER A 123 14.36 -11.56 -7.46
CA SER A 123 13.07 -11.72 -6.80
C SER A 123 13.22 -12.36 -5.42
N LEU A 124 14.10 -13.36 -5.27
CA LEU A 124 14.33 -14.04 -4.00
C LEU A 124 15.00 -13.11 -2.97
N ILE A 125 16.03 -12.36 -3.37
CA ILE A 125 16.72 -11.41 -2.47
C ILE A 125 15.78 -10.29 -2.05
N MET A 126 15.12 -9.62 -3.01
CA MET A 126 14.25 -8.49 -2.72
C MET A 126 12.97 -8.93 -2.00
N GLY A 127 12.44 -10.10 -2.33
CA GLY A 127 11.34 -10.73 -1.61
C GLY A 127 11.72 -11.05 -0.17
N ALA A 128 12.94 -11.56 0.09
CA ALA A 128 13.41 -11.80 1.45
C ALA A 128 13.55 -10.50 2.25
N VAL A 129 14.11 -9.44 1.67
CA VAL A 129 14.19 -8.12 2.32
C VAL A 129 12.80 -7.60 2.68
N MET A 130 11.88 -7.66 1.72
CA MET A 130 10.50 -7.25 1.92
C MET A 130 9.78 -8.08 2.99
N PHE A 131 10.02 -9.40 3.02
CA PHE A 131 9.49 -10.29 4.04
C PHE A 131 10.01 -9.93 5.43
N VAL A 132 11.32 -9.69 5.57
CA VAL A 132 11.94 -9.27 6.84
C VAL A 132 11.31 -7.97 7.31
N LEU A 133 11.21 -6.94 6.45
CA LEU A 133 10.61 -5.65 6.79
C LEU A 133 9.15 -5.77 7.24
N ASN A 134 8.37 -6.62 6.56
CA ASN A 134 6.99 -6.93 6.91
C ASN A 134 6.87 -7.65 8.26
N VAL A 135 7.75 -8.61 8.54
CA VAL A 135 7.73 -9.40 9.78
C VAL A 135 8.18 -8.57 10.98
N THR A 136 9.27 -7.82 10.84
CA THR A 136 9.82 -6.95 11.89
C THR A 136 8.90 -5.77 12.23
N GLY A 137 7.88 -5.51 11.41
CA GLY A 137 6.95 -4.40 11.62
C GLY A 137 7.68 -3.05 11.59
N PHE A 138 8.72 -2.94 10.76
CA PHE A 138 9.53 -1.74 10.70
C PHE A 138 8.63 -0.59 10.20
N GLY A 139 8.40 0.40 11.07
CA GLY A 139 7.47 1.51 10.80
C GLY A 139 6.05 1.34 11.35
N VAL A 140 5.62 0.15 11.76
CA VAL A 140 4.34 -0.01 12.51
C VAL A 140 4.59 0.40 13.95
N LYS A 141 4.60 1.71 14.19
CA LYS A 141 4.53 2.21 15.57
C LYS A 141 3.23 1.65 16.15
N LYS A 142 3.30 0.98 17.32
CA LYS A 142 2.11 0.62 18.11
C LYS A 142 1.15 1.81 18.34
N ALA A 143 1.64 3.04 18.14
CA ALA A 143 0.86 4.27 18.04
C ALA A 143 -0.28 4.19 17.00
N GLU A 144 -0.08 3.61 15.82
CA GLU A 144 -1.06 3.56 14.72
C GLU A 144 -2.28 2.64 15.00
N VAL A 145 -2.19 1.82 16.05
CA VAL A 145 -3.32 1.02 16.57
C VAL A 145 -4.09 1.79 17.66
N ARG A 146 -3.42 2.76 18.31
CA ARG A 146 -3.99 3.61 19.37
C ARG A 146 -4.53 4.93 18.84
N GLU A 147 -4.06 5.34 17.66
CA GLU A 147 -4.52 6.48 16.89
C GLU A 147 -5.92 6.22 16.34
N LYS A 148 -6.88 7.02 16.81
CA LYS A 148 -8.28 6.97 16.42
C LYS A 148 -8.78 8.36 16.07
N THR A 149 -9.75 8.40 15.16
CA THR A 149 -10.49 9.61 14.85
C THR A 149 -11.80 9.58 15.63
N LEU A 150 -11.94 10.50 16.58
CA LEU A 150 -13.13 10.69 17.38
C LEU A 150 -13.96 11.83 16.79
N ARG A 151 -15.19 11.54 16.39
CA ARG A 151 -16.16 12.55 15.94
C ARG A 151 -17.24 12.70 17.00
N ILE A 152 -17.41 13.92 17.49
CA ILE A 152 -18.39 14.26 18.53
C ILE A 152 -19.29 15.38 18.01
N THR A 153 -20.60 15.21 18.15
CA THR A 153 -21.57 16.29 17.90
C THR A 153 -21.99 16.92 19.21
N ILE A 154 -21.79 18.22 19.38
CA ILE A 154 -21.95 18.95 20.64
C ILE A 154 -22.92 20.12 20.41
N PRO A 155 -23.78 20.50 21.37
CA PRO A 155 -24.64 21.67 21.22
C PRO A 155 -23.83 22.97 21.36
N GLU A 156 -24.32 24.05 20.75
CA GLU A 156 -23.67 25.37 20.80
C GLU A 156 -23.43 25.89 22.22
N ASP A 157 -24.31 25.52 23.16
CA ASP A 157 -24.24 25.94 24.56
C ASP A 157 -23.11 25.28 25.38
N LEU A 158 -22.46 24.24 24.84
CA LEU A 158 -21.40 23.52 25.55
C LEU A 158 -20.01 24.04 25.13
N ASN A 159 -19.26 24.56 26.11
CA ASN A 159 -17.91 25.07 25.87
C ASN A 159 -16.91 23.91 25.70
N TYR A 160 -16.70 23.51 24.44
CA TYR A 160 -15.90 22.33 24.05
C TYR A 160 -14.42 22.41 24.44
N GLY A 161 -13.90 23.60 24.77
CA GLY A 161 -12.50 23.79 25.15
C GLY A 161 -12.16 23.43 26.60
N VAL A 162 -13.16 23.13 27.44
CA VAL A 162 -12.94 22.78 28.87
C VAL A 162 -13.80 21.57 29.30
N ALA A 163 -14.94 21.35 28.64
CA ALA A 163 -15.91 20.34 29.05
C ALA A 163 -15.40 18.88 29.02
N PHE A 164 -14.32 18.61 28.27
CA PHE A 164 -13.78 17.27 28.03
C PHE A 164 -12.32 17.09 28.46
N ASP A 165 -11.66 18.13 28.97
CA ASP A 165 -10.24 18.09 29.31
C ASP A 165 -9.93 17.00 30.34
N ASP A 166 -10.75 16.87 31.39
CA ASP A 166 -10.61 15.83 32.42
C ASP A 166 -10.65 14.41 31.84
N LEU A 167 -11.54 14.18 30.86
CA LEU A 167 -11.72 12.88 30.21
C LEU A 167 -10.57 12.58 29.25
N PHE A 168 -10.13 13.60 28.52
CA PHE A 168 -8.99 13.51 27.62
C PHE A 168 -7.70 13.25 28.40
N GLU A 169 -7.46 13.92 29.52
CA GLU A 169 -6.27 13.70 30.35
C GLU A 169 -6.26 12.31 31.00
N LYS A 170 -7.43 11.79 31.39
CA LYS A 170 -7.57 10.45 31.97
C LYS A 170 -7.28 9.35 30.95
N TYR A 171 -7.93 9.38 29.78
CA TYR A 171 -7.95 8.26 28.84
C TYR A 171 -7.03 8.41 27.60
N LEU A 172 -6.55 9.62 27.29
CA LEU A 172 -5.76 9.91 26.09
C LEU A 172 -4.30 10.25 26.41
N LEU A 173 -3.39 9.86 25.50
CA LEU A 173 -1.98 10.25 25.48
C LEU A 173 -1.76 11.55 24.71
N SER A 174 -2.53 11.75 23.64
CA SER A 174 -2.54 12.97 22.83
C SER A 174 -3.94 13.20 22.27
N CYS A 175 -4.30 14.47 22.12
CA CYS A 175 -5.56 14.92 21.56
C CYS A 175 -5.28 16.14 20.68
N GLU A 176 -5.66 16.08 19.41
CA GLU A 176 -5.54 17.19 18.46
C GLU A 176 -6.88 17.42 17.75
N VAL A 177 -7.31 18.67 17.66
CA VAL A 177 -8.52 19.06 16.93
C VAL A 177 -8.19 19.22 15.45
N VAL A 178 -8.80 18.39 14.61
CA VAL A 178 -8.52 18.34 13.16
C VAL A 178 -9.50 19.21 12.39
N ALA A 179 -10.76 19.16 12.78
CA ALA A 179 -11.82 19.88 12.09
C ALA A 179 -12.98 20.24 13.02
N VAL A 180 -13.49 21.45 12.85
CA VAL A 180 -14.71 21.93 13.48
C VAL A 180 -15.69 22.30 12.37
N LYS A 181 -16.89 21.72 12.40
CA LYS A 181 -17.96 22.03 11.45
C LYS A 181 -19.23 22.40 12.20
N THR A 182 -19.92 23.45 11.78
CA THR A 182 -21.28 23.72 12.24
C THR A 182 -22.27 22.84 11.50
N SER A 183 -23.33 22.41 12.19
CA SER A 183 -24.42 21.62 11.66
C SER A 183 -25.74 22.19 12.19
N ASN A 184 -26.84 21.89 11.48
CA ASN A 184 -28.18 22.29 11.89
C ASN A 184 -28.33 23.82 12.11
N MET A 185 -27.99 24.60 11.07
CA MET A 185 -28.06 26.08 11.09
C MET A 185 -27.25 26.76 12.21
N GLY A 186 -26.15 26.14 12.66
CA GLY A 186 -25.25 26.71 13.67
C GLY A 186 -25.49 26.20 15.09
N SER A 187 -26.62 25.53 15.35
CA SER A 187 -26.99 25.05 16.69
C SER A 187 -26.14 23.87 17.20
N LEU A 188 -25.45 23.15 16.32
CA LEU A 188 -24.62 22.00 16.67
C LEU A 188 -23.22 22.15 16.07
N TYR A 189 -22.20 21.76 16.84
CA TYR A 189 -20.83 21.60 16.37
C TYR A 189 -20.49 20.13 16.19
N LYS A 190 -19.97 19.77 15.01
CA LYS A 190 -19.35 18.49 14.71
C LYS A 190 -17.84 18.67 14.80
N LEU A 191 -17.25 18.13 15.85
CA LEU A 191 -15.82 18.17 16.13
C LEU A 191 -15.19 16.86 15.70
N THR A 192 -14.06 16.93 15.02
CA THR A 192 -13.23 15.77 14.66
C THR A 192 -11.89 15.89 15.35
N TYR A 193 -11.58 14.94 16.21
CA TYR A 193 -10.33 14.85 16.95
C TYR A 193 -9.50 13.68 16.46
N HIS A 194 -8.18 13.86 16.37
CA HIS A 194 -7.22 12.75 16.34
C HIS A 194 -6.77 12.49 17.78
N VAL A 195 -7.03 11.28 18.27
CA VAL A 195 -6.78 10.91 19.65
C VAL A 195 -5.93 9.65 19.73
N THR A 196 -4.98 9.62 20.66
CA THR A 196 -4.21 8.41 20.96
C THR A 196 -4.66 7.84 22.29
N LEU A 197 -5.29 6.67 22.29
CA LEU A 197 -5.76 6.02 23.52
C LEU A 197 -4.59 5.45 24.35
N LYS A 198 -4.66 5.59 25.69
CA LYS A 198 -3.73 4.91 26.61
C LYS A 198 -3.91 3.40 26.59
N ASP A 199 -5.16 2.96 26.68
CA ASP A 199 -5.57 1.56 26.60
C ASP A 199 -6.77 1.40 25.65
N ASN A 200 -6.74 0.38 24.81
CA ASN A 200 -7.83 0.06 23.89
C ASN A 200 -8.98 -0.65 24.62
N ALA A 201 -8.74 -1.28 25.77
CA ALA A 201 -9.77 -1.92 26.57
C ALA A 201 -10.75 -0.91 27.22
N GLU A 202 -10.28 0.31 27.48
CA GLU A 202 -11.07 1.38 28.11
C GLU A 202 -11.86 2.22 27.10
N GLU A 203 -11.77 1.92 25.80
CA GLU A 203 -12.49 2.64 24.73
C GLU A 203 -14.00 2.73 25.01
N LYS A 204 -14.61 1.64 25.48
CA LYS A 204 -16.05 1.60 25.75
C LYS A 204 -16.42 2.52 26.92
N THR A 205 -15.67 2.44 28.01
CA THR A 205 -15.86 3.28 29.20
C THR A 205 -15.69 4.76 28.86
N PHE A 206 -14.68 5.09 28.06
CA PHE A 206 -14.44 6.44 27.58
C PHE A 206 -15.62 6.98 26.73
N LEU A 207 -16.15 6.17 25.81
CA LEU A 207 -17.31 6.55 24.99
C LEU A 207 -18.57 6.73 25.84
N ASP A 208 -18.79 5.89 26.85
CA ASP A 208 -19.94 6.01 27.74
C ASP A 208 -19.86 7.27 28.61
N GLU A 209 -18.69 7.61 29.16
CA GLU A 209 -18.47 8.85 29.92
C GLU A 209 -18.64 10.10 29.03
N LEU A 210 -18.15 10.06 27.79
CA LEU A 210 -18.37 11.13 26.81
C LEU A 210 -19.86 11.32 26.48
N ARG A 211 -20.62 10.21 26.31
CA ARG A 211 -22.06 10.26 26.05
C ARG A 211 -22.83 10.93 27.18
N CYS A 212 -22.49 10.64 28.43
CA CYS A 212 -23.12 11.28 29.59
C CYS A 212 -22.90 12.80 29.61
N ARG A 213 -21.70 13.28 29.26
CA ARG A 213 -21.36 14.71 29.22
C ARG A 213 -21.97 15.43 28.01
N ASN A 214 -22.08 14.74 26.88
CA ASN A 214 -22.56 15.29 25.62
C ASN A 214 -24.09 15.24 25.44
N GLY A 215 -24.85 14.98 26.51
CA GLY A 215 -26.31 14.89 26.44
C GLY A 215 -26.82 13.78 25.53
N ASN A 216 -26.04 12.71 25.34
CA ASN A 216 -26.32 11.57 24.47
C ASN A 216 -26.45 11.91 22.96
N LEU A 217 -25.83 13.01 22.51
CA LEU A 217 -25.67 13.29 21.09
C LEU A 217 -24.69 12.31 20.41
N GLU A 218 -24.71 12.28 19.08
CA GLU A 218 -23.96 11.32 18.28
C GLU A 218 -22.43 11.41 18.53
N ILE A 219 -21.84 10.28 18.90
CA ILE A 219 -20.40 10.07 19.07
C ILE A 219 -20.00 8.88 18.20
N SER A 220 -18.97 9.04 17.39
CA SER A 220 -18.39 7.94 16.62
C SER A 220 -16.88 7.91 16.80
N MET A 221 -16.37 6.73 17.14
CA MET A 221 -14.94 6.45 17.17
C MET A 221 -14.60 5.58 15.97
N MET A 222 -13.69 6.06 15.14
CA MET A 222 -13.21 5.34 13.98
C MET A 222 -11.70 5.13 14.15
N ARG A 223 -11.16 4.04 13.61
CA ARG A 223 -9.70 3.94 13.49
C ARG A 223 -9.22 5.12 12.66
N GLN A 224 -8.10 5.74 13.05
CA GLN A 224 -7.57 6.85 12.29
C GLN A 224 -7.23 6.33 10.90
N GLU A 225 -7.97 6.83 9.90
CA GLU A 225 -7.56 6.67 8.51
C GLU A 225 -6.26 7.46 8.39
N ALA A 226 -5.17 6.76 8.08
CA ALA A 226 -3.92 7.41 7.70
C ALA A 226 -4.30 8.40 6.61
N ASN A 227 -4.09 9.69 6.90
CA ASN A 227 -4.59 10.78 6.09
C ASN A 227 -4.22 10.50 4.63
N VAL A 228 -5.23 10.38 3.76
CA VAL A 228 -5.09 10.22 2.30
C VAL A 228 -4.49 11.49 1.66
N ASN A 229 -4.09 12.47 2.47
CA ASN A 229 -3.59 13.79 2.09
C ASN A 229 -2.08 13.99 2.30
N GLU A 230 -1.29 12.93 2.53
CA GLU A 230 0.16 13.02 2.26
C GLU A 230 0.43 12.75 0.77
N LEU A 231 0.06 13.72 -0.07
CA LEU A 231 0.56 13.89 -1.45
C LEU A 231 0.69 15.38 -1.76
#